data_AF-A0AAV8XK18-F1
#
_entry.id   AF-A0AAV8XK18-F1
#
_cell.length_a   1.000
_cell.length_b   1.000
_cell.length_c   1.000
_cell.angle_alpha   90.00
_cell.angle_beta   90.00
_cell.angle_gamma   90.00
#
_symmetry.space_group_name_H-M   'P 1'
#
loop_
_entity.id
_entity.type
_entity.pdbx_description
1 polymer ?
#
loop_
_entity_poly.entity_id
_entity_poly.type
_entity_poly.pdbx_seq_one_letter_code
_entity_poly.pdbx_strand_id
1 'polypeptide(L)' 'MFPLKWVKDNIASFGGNPDSVTISGLSAGGVSVHLHYFSPMSKGLFVRGLSQSGNALIPWAIKKESFGKC' A
#
# COMPACT_ATOMS: atom_id res chain seq x y z
N MET A 1 -4.83 2.05 5.83
CA MET A 1 -5.92 1.84 4.84
C MET A 1 -6.79 3.05 4.60
N PHE A 2 -7.19 3.79 5.65
CA PHE A 2 -8.10 4.93 5.54
C PHE A 2 -7.83 5.87 4.35
N PRO A 3 -6.58 6.23 4.01
CA PRO A 3 -6.31 7.09 2.85
C PRO A 3 -6.74 6.47 1.51
N LEU A 4 -6.48 5.18 1.29
CA LEU A 4 -6.86 4.50 0.04
C LEU A 4 -8.37 4.35 -0.09
N LYS A 5 -9.05 4.10 1.03
CA LYS A 5 -10.52 4.05 1.04
C LYS A 5 -11.12 5.42 0.74
N TRP A 6 -10.62 6.47 1.38
CA TRP A 6 -11.05 7.84 1.09
C TRP A 6 -10.87 8.18 -0.39
N VAL A 7 -9.70 7.88 -0.97
CA VAL A 7 -9.47 8.11 -2.41
C VAL A 7 -10.50 7.35 -3.24
N LYS A 8 -10.69 6.05 -3.00
CA LYS A 8 -11.67 5.25 -3.75
C LYS A 8 -13.09 5.84 -3.66
N ASP A 9 -13.50 6.30 -2.49
CA ASP A 9 -14.85 6.79 -2.24
C ASP A 9 -15.08 8.21 -2.80
N ASN A 10 -14.03 9.02 -2.98
CA ASN A 10 -14.17 10.45 -3.30
C ASN A 10 -13.56 10.87 -4.64
N ILE A 11 -12.67 10.08 -5.26
CA ILE A 11 -11.92 10.52 -6.44
C ILE A 11 -12.81 10.83 -7.65
N ALA A 12 -14.00 10.22 -7.73
CA ALA A 12 -15.00 10.52 -8.76
C ALA A 12 -15.45 11.99 -8.73
N SER A 13 -15.57 12.60 -7.54
CA SER A 13 -15.93 14.03 -7.41
C SER A 13 -14.84 14.98 -7.92
N PHE A 14 -13.61 14.49 -8.06
CA PHE A 14 -12.48 15.22 -8.64
C PHE A 14 -12.24 14.87 -10.12
N GLY A 15 -13.16 14.13 -10.75
CA GLY A 15 -13.07 13.71 -12.16
C GLY A 15 -12.16 12.50 -12.40
N GLY A 16 -11.70 11.81 -11.35
CA GLY A 16 -10.93 10.58 -11.49
C GLY A 16 -11.81 9.33 -11.57
N ASN A 17 -11.22 8.21 -12.00
CA ASN A 17 -11.91 6.93 -12.08
C ASN A 17 -11.56 6.05 -10.84
N PRO A 18 -12.52 5.75 -9.94
CA PRO A 18 -12.28 4.91 -8.77
C PRO A 18 -11.86 3.47 -9.13
N ASP A 19 -12.21 2.99 -10.33
CA ASP A 19 -11.85 1.67 -10.85
C ASP A 19 -10.53 1.67 -11.65
N SER A 20 -9.75 2.75 -11.56
CA SER A 20 -8.42 2.81 -12.17
C SER A 20 -7.35 3.45 -11.27
N VAL A 21 -7.54 3.38 -9.95
CA VAL A 21 -6.59 3.91 -8.97
C VAL A 21 -5.25 3.15 -9.04
N THR A 22 -4.15 3.89 -9.15
CA THR A 22 -2.77 3.36 -9.11
C THR A 22 -2.00 4.01 -7.97
N ILE A 23 -1.38 3.20 -7.11
CA ILE A 23 -0.52 3.67 -6.02
C ILE A 23 0.96 3.57 -6.42
N SER A 24 1.78 4.55 -6.06
CA SER A 24 3.22 4.49 -6.32
C SER A 24 4.01 5.02 -5.13
N GLY A 25 5.22 4.50 -4.95
CA GLY A 25 6.07 4.91 -3.84
C GLY A 25 7.52 4.52 -4.03
N LEU A 26 8.41 5.34 -3.44
CA LEU A 26 9.87 5.17 -3.45
C LEU A 26 10.38 4.83 -2.05
N SER A 27 11.40 3.96 -1.95
CA SER A 27 12.06 3.61 -0.69
C SER A 27 11.04 3.07 0.33
N ALA A 28 10.85 3.71 1.48
CA ALA A 28 9.82 3.33 2.45
C ALA A 28 8.40 3.40 1.87
N GLY A 29 8.15 4.30 0.91
CA GLY A 29 6.90 4.35 0.15
C GLY A 29 6.75 3.14 -0.78
N GLY A 30 7.86 2.67 -1.38
CA GLY A 30 7.88 1.44 -2.18
C GLY A 30 7.53 0.21 -1.31
N VAL A 31 8.16 0.10 -0.13
CA VAL A 31 7.78 -0.92 0.86
C VAL A 31 6.30 -0.85 1.19
N SER A 32 5.76 0.35 1.43
CA SER A 32 4.35 0.54 1.75
C SER A 32 3.43 0.08 0.61
N VAL A 33 3.73 0.45 -0.64
CA VAL A 33 3.00 -0.05 -1.83
C VAL A 33 3.07 -1.56 -1.91
N HIS A 34 4.23 -2.17 -1.72
CA HIS A 34 4.37 -3.61 -1.78
C HIS A 34 3.59 -4.32 -0.66
N LEU A 35 3.57 -3.77 0.56
CA LEU A 35 2.76 -4.29 1.66
C LEU A 35 1.25 -4.18 1.38
N HIS A 36 0.81 -3.14 0.68
CA HIS A 36 -0.59 -2.98 0.29
C HIS A 36 -1.08 -4.07 -0.69
N TYR A 37 -0.20 -4.73 -1.44
CA TYR A 37 -0.57 -5.89 -2.25
C TYR A 37 -0.97 -7.10 -1.42
N PHE A 38 -0.36 -7.29 -0.25
CA PHE A 38 -0.59 -8.46 0.60
C PHE A 38 -1.65 -8.24 1.68
N SER A 39 -1.90 -6.97 2.05
CA SER A 39 -2.81 -6.66 3.14
C SER A 39 -4.28 -6.90 2.75
N PRO A 40 -5.04 -7.76 3.47
CA PRO A 40 -6.46 -7.98 3.20
C PRO A 40 -7.31 -6.70 3.30
N MET A 41 -6.90 -5.77 4.16
CA MET A 41 -7.59 -4.50 4.34
C MET A 41 -7.49 -3.60 3.09
N SER A 42 -6.54 -3.87 2.18
CA SER A 42 -6.28 -3.10 0.96
C SER A 42 -7.04 -3.63 -0.24
N LYS A 43 -7.65 -4.81 -0.10
CA LYS A 43 -8.25 -5.54 -1.20
C LYS A 43 -9.33 -4.71 -1.87
N GLY A 44 -9.17 -4.50 -3.17
CA GLY A 44 -10.11 -3.73 -3.99
C GLY A 44 -10.07 -2.22 -3.77
N LEU A 45 -9.12 -1.66 -3.01
CA LEU A 45 -8.98 -0.21 -2.83
C LEU A 45 -8.12 0.47 -3.91
N PHE A 46 -7.32 -0.31 -4.64
CA PHE A 46 -6.53 0.14 -5.78
C PHE A 46 -6.45 -0.99 -6.81
N VAL A 47 -6.10 -0.64 -8.05
CA VAL A 47 -6.03 -1.60 -9.17
C VAL A 47 -4.59 -1.95 -9.52
N ARG A 48 -3.68 -0.98 -9.44
CA ARG A 48 -2.26 -1.16 -9.80
C ARG A 48 -1.36 -0.51 -8.76
N GLY A 49 -0.13 -0.99 -8.64
CA GLY A 49 0.86 -0.50 -7.70
C GLY A 49 2.26 -0.53 -8.29
N LEU A 50 3.05 0.52 -8.05
CA LEU A 50 4.44 0.63 -8.48
C LEU A 50 5.37 0.81 -7.28
N SER A 51 6.19 -0.21 -7.03
CA SER A 51 7.13 -0.26 -5.93
C SER A 51 8.53 0.11 -6.42
N GLN A 52 9.04 1.29 -6.04
CA GLN A 52 10.34 1.80 -6.49
C GLN A 52 11.37 1.71 -5.36
N SER A 53 12.50 1.02 -5.60
CA SER A 53 13.63 0.90 -4.66
C SER A 53 13.23 0.56 -3.22
N GLY A 54 12.18 -0.23 -3.05
CA GLY A 54 11.65 -0.67 -1.77
C GLY A 54 10.63 -1.77 -2.01
N ASN A 55 10.62 -2.81 -1.19
CA ASN A 55 9.73 -3.95 -1.29
C ASN A 55 9.60 -4.63 0.09
N ALA A 56 8.51 -5.33 0.38
CA ALA A 56 8.25 -5.99 1.67
C ALA A 56 9.29 -7.03 2.14
N LEU A 57 10.19 -7.50 1.26
CA LEU A 57 11.14 -8.58 1.58
C LEU A 57 12.51 -8.06 2.05
N ILE A 58 12.77 -6.76 1.98
CA ILE A 58 14.07 -6.21 2.41
C ILE A 58 14.19 -6.19 3.94
N PRO A 59 15.40 -6.31 4.50
CA PRO A 59 15.60 -6.55 5.94
C PRO A 59 15.01 -5.50 6.88
N TRP A 60 14.88 -4.26 6.43
CA TRP A 60 14.34 -3.15 7.24
C TRP A 60 12.83 -2.93 7.06
N ALA A 61 12.16 -3.62 6.13
CA ALA A 61 10.75 -3.40 5.81
C ALA A 61 9.79 -3.93 6.87
N ILE A 62 10.08 -5.09 7.45
CA ILE A 62 9.23 -5.73 8.45
C ILE A 62 10.06 -5.95 9.70
N LYS A 63 9.61 -5.35 10.80
CA LYS A 63 10.19 -5.65 12.11
C LYS A 63 9.85 -7.09 12.45
N LYS A 64 10.86 -7.96 12.57
CA LYS A 64 10.66 -9.31 13.11
C LYS A 64 10.05 -9.15 14.50
N GLU A 65 8.94 -9.84 14.75
CA GLU A 65 8.44 -10.00 16.11
C GLU A 65 9.56 -10.57 16.97
N SER A 66 9.83 -9.92 18.11
CA SER A 66 10.62 -10.54 19.16
C SER A 66 9.72 -11.59 19.81
N PHE A 67 9.58 -12.76 19.18
CA PHE A 67 8.98 -13.92 19.82
C PHE A 67 9.81 -14.23 21.07
N GLY A 68 9.27 -13.88 22.25
CA GLY A 68 9.84 -14.25 23.55
C GLY A 68 10.92 -13.33 24.10
N LYS A 69 10.62 -12.04 24.31
CA LYS A 69 11.18 -11.39 25.52
C LYS A 69 10.36 -11.89 26.71
N CYS A 70 10.84 -12.97 27.34
CA CYS A 70 10.50 -13.26 28.73
C CYS A 70 11.05 -12.14 29.63
#